data_AF-A0A077Z5V0-F1
#
_entry.id   AF-A0A077Z5V0-F1
#
_cell.length_a   1.000
_cell.length_b   1.000
_cell.length_c   1.000
_cell.angle_alpha   90.00
_cell.angle_beta   90.00
_cell.angle_gamma   90.00
#
_symmetry.space_group_name_H-M   'P 1'
#
loop_
_entity.id
_entity.type
_entity.pdbx_description
1 polymer ?
#
loop_
_entity_poly.entity_id
_entity_poly.type
_entity_poly.pdbx_seq_one_letter_code
_entity_poly.pdbx_strand_id
1 'polypeptide(L)'
;MASSDVARKSGGAKSTGDAEKRTPIMVARSPSAIKEALLRWCQIKTRGYPNVNVTNFSSSWANGMAFCALIHHFYPDAFDFNCLDPKKRKENLELAFRVAEEQAGIVPLLEVDDMLMMGDRPDYKCIFTYVQSFYRQFRDAD
;
A
#
# COMPACT_ATOMS: atom_id res chain seq x y z
N MET A 1 37.05 65.02 24.71
CA MET A 1 38.13 64.74 23.72
C MET A 1 38.55 63.29 23.87
N ALA A 2 39.08 62.68 22.81
CA ALA A 2 39.77 61.39 22.76
C ALA A 2 39.04 60.14 23.33
N SER A 3 38.73 59.18 22.45
CA SER A 3 38.44 57.78 22.81
C SER A 3 39.72 57.05 23.24
N SER A 4 39.62 55.84 23.81
CA SER A 4 40.77 54.96 24.03
C SER A 4 40.42 53.47 23.92
N ASP A 5 40.78 52.92 22.76
CA ASP A 5 40.98 51.52 22.37
C ASP A 5 42.08 50.81 23.22
N VAL A 6 42.34 49.47 23.23
CA VAL A 6 41.67 48.28 22.68
C VAL A 6 42.18 46.95 23.33
N ALA A 7 41.25 46.04 23.62
CA ALA A 7 41.25 44.54 23.60
C ALA A 7 42.45 43.61 24.00
N ARG A 8 42.10 42.31 24.11
CA ARG A 8 42.91 41.08 24.31
C ARG A 8 43.34 40.87 25.79
N LYS A 9 43.39 39.67 26.38
CA LYS A 9 43.30 38.24 25.97
C LYS A 9 42.75 37.46 27.22
N SER A 10 42.13 36.27 27.26
CA SER A 10 41.82 35.12 26.35
C SER A 10 40.48 34.48 26.87
N GLY A 11 39.86 33.39 26.39
CA GLY A 11 40.13 32.46 25.28
C GLY A 11 40.22 30.96 25.70
N GLY A 12 39.11 30.20 25.64
CA GLY A 12 39.09 28.72 25.79
C GLY A 12 38.00 28.14 26.73
N ALA A 13 36.86 27.70 26.19
CA ALA A 13 35.84 26.90 26.90
C ALA A 13 35.66 25.53 26.18
N LYS A 14 35.41 24.45 26.94
CA LYS A 14 35.27 23.09 26.40
C LYS A 14 33.83 22.79 25.98
N SER A 15 33.68 21.95 24.96
CA SER A 15 32.40 21.42 24.51
C SER A 15 31.92 20.25 25.39
N THR A 16 30.63 20.23 25.65
CA THR A 16 29.86 19.02 26.01
C THR A 16 28.70 18.94 25.03
N GLY A 17 28.71 17.94 24.14
CA GLY A 17 27.66 17.77 23.13
C GLY A 17 26.43 17.10 23.74
N ASP A 18 25.27 17.72 23.61
CA ASP A 18 23.99 17.09 23.93
C ASP A 18 23.71 15.94 22.95
N ALA A 19 23.96 14.71 23.43
CA ALA A 19 23.59 13.49 22.73
C ALA A 19 22.08 13.28 22.84
N GLU A 20 21.30 14.02 22.03
CA GLU A 20 19.85 13.95 22.02
C GLU A 20 19.39 12.51 21.75
N LYS A 21 18.72 11.92 22.74
CA LYS A 21 18.45 10.49 22.78
C LYS A 21 17.39 10.13 21.75
N ARG A 22 17.83 9.60 20.59
CA ARG A 22 16.98 8.90 19.62
C ARG A 22 16.20 7.78 20.33
N THR A 23 14.97 8.08 20.73
CA THR A 23 14.05 7.09 21.26
C THR A 23 13.51 6.27 20.08
N PRO A 24 13.64 4.93 20.09
CA PRO A 24 12.96 4.11 19.10
C PRO A 24 11.48 4.12 19.43
N ILE A 25 10.70 4.96 18.75
CA ILE A 25 9.24 5.01 18.94
C ILE A 25 8.68 3.68 18.43
N MET A 26 8.45 2.75 19.35
CA MET A 26 7.61 1.58 19.14
C MET A 26 6.16 2.05 18.97
N VAL A 27 5.85 2.57 17.77
CA VAL A 27 4.47 2.81 17.36
C VAL A 27 3.78 1.46 17.32
N ALA A 28 3.06 1.13 18.39
CA ALA A 28 2.04 0.10 18.37
C ALA A 28 1.05 0.48 17.26
N ARG A 29 1.20 -0.14 16.08
CA ARG A 29 0.52 0.31 14.85
C ARG A 29 -0.98 0.15 15.08
N SER A 30 -1.68 1.28 15.23
CA SER A 30 -3.13 1.27 15.44
C SER A 30 -3.82 0.60 14.24
N PRO A 31 -5.00 -0.01 14.42
CA PRO A 31 -5.71 -0.65 13.31
C PRO A 31 -5.89 0.28 12.10
N SER A 32 -6.13 1.58 12.35
CA SER A 32 -6.15 2.62 11.32
C SER A 32 -4.80 2.80 10.64
N ALA A 33 -3.69 2.91 11.38
CA ALA A 33 -2.35 3.05 10.79
C ALA A 33 -1.94 1.82 9.95
N ILE A 34 -2.36 0.61 10.34
CA ILE A 34 -2.18 -0.61 9.53
C ILE A 34 -3.01 -0.52 8.24
N LYS A 35 -4.27 -0.07 8.34
CA LYS A 35 -5.18 0.09 7.19
C LYS A 35 -4.66 1.10 6.18
N GLU A 36 -4.23 2.27 6.62
CA GLU A 36 -3.69 3.30 5.73
C GLU A 36 -2.34 2.90 5.11
N ALA A 37 -1.49 2.18 5.85
CA ALA A 37 -0.24 1.63 5.30
C ALA A 37 -0.52 0.61 4.17
N LEU A 38 -1.49 -0.30 4.37
CA LEU A 38 -1.89 -1.26 3.34
C LEU A 38 -2.53 -0.56 2.12
N LEU A 39 -3.37 0.43 2.36
CA LEU A 39 -4.03 1.20 1.29
C LEU A 39 -2.99 1.91 0.42
N ARG A 40 -1.99 2.54 1.06
CA ARG A 40 -0.88 3.21 0.40
C ARG A 40 0.01 2.24 -0.38
N TRP A 41 0.26 1.05 0.13
CA TRP A 41 0.99 0.00 -0.61
C TRP A 41 0.23 -0.40 -1.89
N CYS A 42 -1.09 -0.63 -1.80
CA CYS A 42 -1.92 -0.91 -2.98
C CYS A 42 -1.83 0.23 -4.01
N GLN A 43 -1.97 1.48 -3.58
CA GLN A 43 -1.86 2.67 -4.44
C GLN A 43 -0.51 2.80 -5.14
N ILE A 44 0.58 2.37 -4.50
CA ILE A 44 1.92 2.35 -5.11
C ILE A 44 2.00 1.27 -6.19
N LYS A 45 1.50 0.06 -5.90
CA LYS A 45 1.58 -1.10 -6.81
C LYS A 45 0.65 -0.96 -8.02
N THR A 46 -0.56 -0.46 -7.85
CA THR A 46 -1.48 -0.20 -8.96
C THR A 46 -1.28 1.17 -9.63
N ARG A 47 -0.16 1.88 -9.38
CA ARG A 47 0.08 3.20 -9.96
C ARG A 47 0.30 3.09 -11.47
N GLY A 48 -0.50 3.82 -12.25
CA GLY A 48 -0.38 3.89 -13.72
C GLY A 48 -1.27 2.89 -14.47
N TYR A 49 -1.91 1.95 -13.79
CA TYR A 49 -2.86 1.04 -14.41
C TYR A 49 -4.14 1.78 -14.86
N PRO A 50 -4.60 1.63 -16.12
CA PRO A 50 -5.80 2.31 -16.59
C PRO A 50 -7.05 1.81 -15.85
N ASN A 51 -8.00 2.71 -15.64
CA ASN A 51 -9.27 2.45 -14.93
C ASN A 51 -9.15 2.02 -13.45
N VAL A 52 -7.97 2.11 -12.83
CA VAL A 52 -7.75 1.74 -11.41
C VAL A 52 -7.50 2.96 -10.54
N ASN A 53 -8.30 3.12 -9.49
CA ASN A 53 -8.10 4.14 -8.45
C ASN A 53 -8.46 3.57 -7.07
N VAL A 54 -7.43 3.14 -6.33
CA VAL A 54 -7.59 2.50 -5.02
C VAL A 54 -7.66 3.57 -3.92
N THR A 55 -8.88 3.91 -3.50
CA THR A 55 -9.14 4.93 -2.44
C THR A 55 -9.71 4.34 -1.16
N ASN A 56 -10.15 3.08 -1.21
CA ASN A 56 -10.80 2.38 -0.11
C ASN A 56 -10.65 0.86 -0.31
N PHE A 57 -11.14 0.07 0.65
CA PHE A 57 -11.22 -1.40 0.57
C PHE A 57 -12.64 -1.87 0.26
N SER A 58 -13.38 -1.24 -0.65
CA SER A 58 -14.75 -1.62 -1.00
C SER A 58 -15.03 -1.33 -2.48
N SER A 59 -15.64 -0.20 -2.82
CA SER A 59 -15.98 0.17 -4.20
C SER A 59 -14.79 0.23 -5.17
N SER A 60 -13.57 0.53 -4.68
CA SER A 60 -12.36 0.46 -5.53
C SER A 60 -12.01 -0.94 -6.04
N TRP A 61 -12.61 -2.00 -5.50
CA TRP A 61 -12.31 -3.40 -5.83
C TRP A 61 -13.50 -4.14 -6.45
N ALA A 62 -14.70 -3.53 -6.44
CA ALA A 62 -15.97 -4.13 -6.85
C ALA A 62 -16.09 -4.52 -8.34
N ASN A 63 -15.14 -4.09 -9.18
CA ASN A 63 -15.08 -4.41 -10.62
C ASN A 63 -13.94 -5.36 -11.00
N GLY A 64 -13.20 -5.90 -10.02
CA GLY A 64 -12.03 -6.76 -10.23
C GLY A 64 -10.74 -6.03 -10.65
N MET A 65 -10.83 -4.87 -11.31
CA MET A 65 -9.67 -4.18 -11.93
C MET A 65 -8.52 -3.89 -10.95
N ALA A 66 -8.82 -3.54 -9.69
CA ALA A 66 -7.79 -3.33 -8.67
C ALA A 66 -7.09 -4.63 -8.23
N PHE A 67 -7.79 -5.78 -8.21
CA PHE A 67 -7.16 -7.08 -8.00
C PHE A 67 -6.31 -7.48 -9.21
N CYS A 68 -6.82 -7.31 -10.44
CA CYS A 68 -6.05 -7.55 -11.67
C CYS A 68 -4.75 -6.73 -11.70
N ALA A 69 -4.81 -5.43 -11.39
CA ALA A 69 -3.63 -4.56 -11.40
C ALA A 69 -2.63 -4.91 -10.30
N LEU A 70 -3.11 -5.38 -9.14
CA LEU A 70 -2.24 -5.78 -8.04
C LEU A 70 -1.48 -7.07 -8.35
N ILE A 71 -2.13 -8.08 -8.97
CA ILE A 71 -1.43 -9.32 -9.34
C ILE A 71 -0.53 -9.13 -10.58
N HIS A 72 -0.98 -8.38 -11.59
CA HIS A 72 -0.19 -8.04 -12.78
C HIS A 72 1.05 -7.19 -12.46
N HIS A 73 1.08 -6.46 -11.33
CA HIS A 73 2.31 -5.79 -10.89
C HIS A 73 3.47 -6.77 -10.61
N PHE A 74 3.16 -7.96 -10.07
CA PHE A 74 4.15 -8.97 -9.73
C PHE A 74 4.29 -10.05 -10.83
N TYR A 75 3.26 -10.25 -11.66
CA TYR A 75 3.24 -11.21 -12.76
C TYR A 75 2.71 -10.54 -14.05
N PRO A 76 3.49 -9.63 -14.68
CA PRO A 76 3.03 -8.90 -15.87
C PRO A 76 2.82 -9.81 -17.08
N ASP A 77 3.49 -10.95 -17.15
CA ASP A 77 3.36 -11.92 -18.25
C ASP A 77 2.14 -12.86 -18.11
N ALA A 78 1.36 -12.75 -17.02
CA ALA A 78 0.25 -13.68 -16.76
C ALA A 78 -1.01 -13.41 -17.61
N PHE A 79 -1.24 -12.17 -18.03
CA PHE A 79 -2.32 -11.75 -18.93
C PHE A 79 -2.10 -10.29 -19.38
N ASP A 80 -2.60 -9.89 -20.55
CA ASP A 80 -2.58 -8.47 -20.93
C ASP A 80 -3.67 -7.67 -20.18
N PHE A 81 -3.25 -6.84 -19.22
CA PHE A 81 -4.16 -5.95 -18.50
C PHE A 81 -4.93 -4.97 -19.41
N ASN A 82 -4.34 -4.58 -20.54
CA ASN A 82 -4.92 -3.56 -21.43
C ASN A 82 -6.15 -4.08 -22.21
N CYS A 83 -6.35 -5.40 -22.26
CA CYS A 83 -7.56 -6.02 -22.81
C CYS A 83 -8.76 -6.05 -21.85
N LEU A 84 -8.60 -5.63 -20.58
CA LEU A 84 -9.65 -5.74 -19.56
C LEU A 84 -10.65 -4.57 -19.59
N ASP A 85 -11.95 -4.88 -19.54
CA ASP A 85 -13.04 -3.89 -19.41
C ASP A 85 -13.53 -3.84 -17.94
N PRO A 86 -13.53 -2.67 -17.28
CA PRO A 86 -14.16 -2.47 -15.96
C PRO A 86 -15.62 -2.92 -15.83
N LYS A 87 -16.35 -3.09 -16.94
CA LYS A 87 -17.73 -3.62 -16.94
C LYS A 87 -17.77 -5.15 -16.75
N LYS A 88 -16.73 -5.87 -17.15
CA LYS A 88 -16.64 -7.35 -17.12
C LYS A 88 -16.28 -7.88 -15.72
N ARG A 89 -17.04 -7.46 -14.70
CA ARG A 89 -16.73 -7.71 -13.27
C ARG A 89 -16.44 -9.18 -12.96
N LYS A 90 -17.27 -10.10 -13.47
CA LYS A 90 -17.12 -11.55 -13.25
C LYS A 90 -15.78 -12.04 -13.79
N GLU A 91 -15.52 -11.81 -15.07
CA GLU A 91 -14.28 -12.20 -15.76
C GLU A 91 -13.03 -11.61 -15.06
N ASN A 92 -13.09 -10.33 -14.65
CA ASN A 92 -11.98 -9.67 -13.95
C ASN A 92 -11.71 -10.30 -12.57
N LEU A 93 -12.75 -10.63 -11.80
CA LEU A 93 -12.63 -11.27 -10.48
C LEU A 93 -12.11 -12.71 -10.62
N GLU A 94 -12.69 -13.50 -11.53
CA GLU A 94 -12.24 -14.87 -11.84
C GLU A 94 -10.78 -14.90 -12.29
N LEU A 95 -10.38 -14.00 -13.19
CA LEU A 95 -9.00 -13.87 -13.65
C LEU A 95 -8.05 -13.53 -12.50
N ALA A 96 -8.36 -12.50 -11.72
CA ALA A 96 -7.46 -12.04 -10.67
C ALA A 96 -7.31 -13.06 -9.53
N PHE A 97 -8.39 -13.77 -9.17
CA PHE A 97 -8.35 -14.77 -8.10
C PHE A 97 -7.61 -16.03 -8.56
N ARG A 98 -7.92 -16.52 -9.78
CA ARG A 98 -7.22 -17.68 -10.36
C ARG A 98 -5.71 -17.42 -10.50
N VAL A 99 -5.31 -16.28 -11.05
CA VAL A 99 -3.88 -15.96 -11.24
C VAL A 99 -3.16 -15.74 -9.90
N ALA A 100 -3.83 -15.18 -8.88
CA ALA A 100 -3.26 -15.04 -7.54
C ALA A 100 -3.04 -16.40 -6.86
N GLU A 101 -3.92 -17.38 -7.09
CA GLU A 101 -3.75 -18.75 -6.62
C GLU A 101 -2.65 -19.49 -7.42
N GLU A 102 -2.78 -19.54 -8.76
CA GLU A 102 -1.88 -20.27 -9.67
C GLU A 102 -0.42 -19.79 -9.60
N GLN A 103 -0.18 -18.47 -9.57
CA GLN A 103 1.16 -17.89 -9.69
C GLN A 103 1.81 -17.57 -8.33
N ALA A 104 1.00 -17.32 -7.30
CA ALA A 104 1.46 -16.80 -6.01
C ALA A 104 0.99 -17.60 -4.78
N GLY A 105 0.18 -18.64 -4.94
CA GLY A 105 -0.34 -19.45 -3.83
C GLY A 105 -1.32 -18.71 -2.92
N ILE A 106 -1.90 -17.60 -3.37
CA ILE A 106 -2.86 -16.80 -2.60
C ILE A 106 -4.24 -17.45 -2.76
N VAL A 107 -4.60 -18.32 -1.82
CA VAL A 107 -5.92 -18.96 -1.75
C VAL A 107 -7.02 -17.88 -1.73
N PRO A 108 -8.04 -17.96 -2.61
CA PRO A 108 -9.16 -17.02 -2.61
C PRO A 108 -9.92 -17.00 -1.28
N LEU A 109 -10.17 -15.80 -0.74
CA LEU A 109 -10.97 -15.58 0.47
C LEU A 109 -12.31 -14.88 0.17
N LEU A 110 -12.68 -14.79 -1.10
CA LEU A 110 -13.88 -14.12 -1.60
C LEU A 110 -14.47 -14.96 -2.74
N GLU A 111 -15.75 -15.27 -2.67
CA GLU A 111 -16.46 -15.89 -3.79
C GLU A 111 -16.83 -14.83 -4.85
N VAL A 112 -16.74 -15.21 -6.11
CA VAL A 112 -17.04 -14.30 -7.23
C VAL A 112 -18.52 -13.91 -7.24
N ASP A 113 -19.42 -14.86 -7.03
CA ASP A 113 -20.87 -14.60 -7.05
C ASP A 113 -21.33 -13.77 -5.82
N ASP A 114 -20.68 -13.92 -4.66
CA ASP A 114 -20.89 -13.02 -3.51
C ASP A 114 -20.42 -11.59 -3.81
N MET A 115 -19.25 -11.44 -4.44
CA MET A 115 -18.73 -10.15 -4.89
C MET A 115 -19.66 -9.46 -5.90
N LEU A 116 -20.30 -10.22 -6.78
CA LEU A 116 -21.32 -9.71 -7.71
C LEU A 116 -22.62 -9.36 -6.99
N MET A 117 -23.07 -10.18 -6.02
CA MET A 117 -24.28 -9.92 -5.23
C MET A 117 -24.15 -8.66 -4.37
N MET A 118 -22.96 -8.37 -3.84
CA MET A 118 -22.67 -7.13 -3.10
C MET A 118 -22.57 -5.87 -3.99
N GLY A 119 -22.54 -6.02 -5.32
CA GLY A 119 -22.54 -4.92 -6.28
C GLY A 119 -21.37 -3.95 -6.08
N ASP A 120 -21.65 -2.64 -6.03
CA ASP A 120 -20.64 -1.58 -5.96
C ASP A 120 -20.02 -1.38 -4.57
N ARG A 121 -20.46 -2.11 -3.53
CA ARG A 121 -20.14 -1.81 -2.12
C ARG A 121 -19.90 -3.07 -1.25
N PRO A 122 -18.97 -3.97 -1.61
CA PRO A 122 -18.64 -5.15 -0.81
C PRO A 122 -18.11 -4.79 0.59
N ASP A 123 -18.29 -5.68 1.58
CA ASP A 123 -17.86 -5.43 2.96
C ASP A 123 -16.35 -5.21 3.01
N TYR A 124 -15.96 -4.03 3.51
CA TYR A 124 -14.57 -3.62 3.56
C TYR A 124 -13.69 -4.52 4.41
N LYS A 125 -14.26 -5.29 5.34
CA LYS A 125 -13.52 -6.27 6.16
C LYS A 125 -13.07 -7.46 5.33
N CYS A 126 -13.92 -7.97 4.44
CA CYS A 126 -13.63 -9.11 3.58
C CYS A 126 -12.56 -8.72 2.55
N ILE A 127 -12.74 -7.60 1.85
CA ILE A 127 -11.74 -7.05 0.93
C ILE A 127 -10.40 -6.78 1.65
N PHE A 128 -10.42 -6.11 2.81
CA PHE A 128 -9.20 -5.82 3.57
C PHE A 128 -8.47 -7.09 4.01
N THR A 129 -9.21 -8.11 4.47
CA THR A 129 -8.62 -9.40 4.88
C THR A 129 -8.00 -10.14 3.69
N TYR A 130 -8.63 -10.10 2.51
CA TYR A 130 -8.07 -10.73 1.32
C TYR A 130 -6.86 -9.96 0.77
N VAL A 131 -6.91 -8.63 0.70
CA VAL A 131 -5.77 -7.79 0.28
C VAL A 131 -4.60 -7.88 1.30
N GLN A 132 -4.87 -8.18 2.56
CA GLN A 132 -3.82 -8.55 3.52
C GLN A 132 -3.08 -9.85 3.13
N SER A 133 -3.67 -10.79 2.39
CA SER A 133 -2.96 -11.97 1.89
C SER A 133 -1.97 -11.59 0.80
N PHE A 134 -2.36 -10.74 -0.16
CA PHE A 134 -1.43 -10.16 -1.15
C PHE A 134 -0.25 -9.44 -0.47
N TYR A 135 -0.51 -8.65 0.58
CA TYR A 135 0.56 -7.99 1.36
C TYR A 135 1.31 -8.92 2.33
N ARG A 136 0.86 -10.16 2.56
CA ARG A 136 1.70 -11.18 3.22
C ARG A 136 2.66 -11.78 2.21
N GLN A 137 2.18 -12.07 1.00
CA GLN A 137 2.95 -12.71 -0.06
C GLN A 137 4.01 -11.80 -0.71
N PHE A 138 3.70 -10.52 -0.91
CA PHE A 138 4.50 -9.62 -1.75
C PHE A 138 5.18 -8.44 -1.03
N ARG A 139 5.24 -8.45 0.31
CA ARG A 139 5.86 -7.33 1.08
C ARG A 139 7.38 -7.22 0.92
N ASP A 140 8.03 -8.33 0.60
CA ASP A 140 9.49 -8.48 0.48
C ASP A 140 9.91 -8.64 -0.99
N ALA A 141 9.02 -8.32 -1.94
CA ALA A 141 9.17 -8.46 -3.39
C ALA A 141 9.42 -7.11 -4.09
N ASP A 142 10.24 -6.26 -3.46
CA ASP A 142 10.53 -4.86 -3.83
C ASP A 142 12.05 -4.59 -3.83
#